data_AF-A0A915YNU9-F1
#
_entry.id   AF-A0A915YNU9-F1
#
_cell.length_a   1.000
_cell.length_b   1.000
_cell.length_c   1.000
_cell.angle_alpha   90.00
_cell.angle_beta   90.00
_cell.angle_gamma   90.00
#
_symmetry.space_group_name_H-M   'P 1'
#
loop_
_entity.id
_entity.type
_entity.pdbx_description
1 polymer ?
#
loop_
_entity_poly.entity_id
_entity_poly.type
_entity_poly.pdbx_seq_one_letter_code
_entity_poly.pdbx_strand_id
1 'polypeptide(L)'
;MDIRAVVAIDFGTTFSGFAEIITNDVWPQQIGVMKTNTVLQYDSNYQNVIKWGNPALAQKQSKHARKNKDLPSSKTVELFKLHLGNIPQNEKPPLPIN
;
A
#
# COMPACT_ATOMS: atom_id res chain seq x y z
N MET A 1 8.42 2.66 32.19
CA MET A 1 8.54 3.88 31.38
C MET A 1 7.53 3.74 30.26
N ASP A 2 6.61 4.69 30.12
CA ASP A 2 5.62 4.72 29.04
C ASP A 2 6.02 5.84 28.07
N ILE A 3 6.24 5.49 26.80
CA ILE A 3 6.69 6.42 25.76
C ILE A 3 5.60 6.44 24.69
N ARG A 4 5.15 7.65 24.35
CA ARG A 4 4.16 7.89 23.30
C ARG A 4 4.79 8.72 22.18
N ALA A 5 4.75 8.20 20.96
CA ALA A 5 5.20 8.90 19.76
C ALA A 5 3.99 9.44 18.99
N VAL A 6 4.12 10.66 18.45
CA VAL A 6 3.09 11.29 17.61
C VAL A 6 3.64 11.39 16.20
N VAL A 7 2.92 10.82 15.25
CA VAL A 7 3.24 10.87 13.81
C VAL A 7 2.05 11.38 13.04
N ALA A 8 2.29 12.21 12.03
CA ALA A 8 1.29 12.56 11.04
C ALA A 8 1.30 11.49 9.94
N ILE A 9 0.13 10.98 9.57
CA ILE A 9 -0.01 10.00 8.48
C ILE A 9 -0.91 10.62 7.40
N ASP A 10 -0.37 10.72 6.19
CA ASP A 10 -1.16 10.96 4.98
C ASP A 10 -1.56 9.60 4.41
N PHE A 11 -2.79 9.18 4.66
CA PHE A 11 -3.30 7.94 4.09
C PHE A 11 -4.01 8.24 2.78
N GLY A 12 -3.32 8.43 1.65
CA GLY A 12 -3.94 8.74 0.36
C GLY A 12 -4.52 7.52 -0.35
N THR A 13 -5.27 7.72 -1.44
CA THR A 13 -5.87 6.63 -2.24
C THR A 13 -4.86 5.87 -3.09
N THR A 14 -3.84 6.56 -3.62
CA THR A 14 -2.78 5.97 -4.45
C THR A 14 -1.46 5.85 -3.71
N PHE A 15 -1.14 6.83 -2.88
CA PHE A 15 0.09 6.87 -2.09
C PHE A 15 -0.25 7.23 -0.65
N SER A 16 0.46 6.59 0.28
CA SER A 16 0.47 6.95 1.70
C SER A 16 1.85 7.43 2.10
N GLY A 17 1.92 8.36 3.03
CA GLY A 17 3.15 8.86 3.61
C GLY A 17 2.99 9.09 5.11
N PHE A 18 4.10 9.31 5.79
CA PHE A 18 4.10 9.75 7.17
C PHE A 18 5.12 10.88 7.35
N ALA A 19 4.89 11.71 8.35
CA ALA A 19 5.84 12.68 8.84
C ALA A 19 5.95 12.50 10.35
N GLU A 20 7.17 12.36 10.83
CA GLU A 20 7.46 12.40 12.25
C GLU A 20 7.73 13.84 12.63
N ILE A 21 6.94 14.40 13.55
CA ILE A 21 7.22 15.72 14.11
C ILE A 21 8.31 15.53 15.16
N ILE A 22 9.57 15.49 14.75
CA ILE A 22 10.66 15.70 15.69
C ILE A 22 10.77 17.21 15.90
N THR A 23 10.43 17.72 17.10
CA THR A 23 10.76 19.09 17.49
C THR A 23 12.28 19.21 17.73
N ASN A 24 13.07 19.17 16.65
CA ASN A 24 14.53 19.32 16.67
C ASN A 24 14.98 20.13 15.44
N ASP A 25 15.89 21.07 15.67
CA ASP A 25 16.27 22.21 14.82
C ASP A 25 17.53 21.97 13.97
N VAL A 26 18.03 20.72 13.90
CA VAL A 26 19.15 20.32 13.03
C VAL A 26 18.93 18.91 12.47
N TRP A 27 19.01 18.76 11.14
CA TRP A 27 18.81 17.48 10.42
C TRP A 27 20.02 17.13 9.52
N PRO A 28 20.59 15.91 9.60
CA PRO A 28 21.57 15.45 8.62
C PRO A 28 20.91 14.70 7.44
N GLN A 29 20.93 15.34 6.28
CA GLN A 29 21.06 14.85 4.89
C GLN A 29 20.71 13.38 4.56
N GLN A 30 19.43 13.00 4.59
CA GLN A 30 18.97 11.88 3.75
C GLN A 30 17.60 12.17 3.12
N ILE A 31 17.61 12.49 1.81
CA ILE A 31 16.44 12.74 0.97
C ILE A 31 16.06 11.42 0.28
N GLY A 32 14.90 10.84 0.61
CA GLY A 32 14.44 9.58 0.04
C GLY A 32 12.94 9.32 0.28
N VAL A 33 12.26 8.77 -0.73
CA VAL A 33 10.80 8.74 -0.97
C VAL A 33 9.94 8.66 0.31
N MET A 34 9.34 9.80 0.69
CA MET A 34 8.44 9.93 1.86
C MET A 34 7.05 9.30 1.65
N LYS A 35 6.88 8.48 0.61
CA LYS A 35 5.59 7.91 0.21
C LYS A 35 5.74 6.48 -0.30
N THR A 36 4.73 5.66 -0.06
CA THR A 36 4.60 4.30 -0.57
C THR A 36 3.21 4.11 -1.18
N ASN A 37 3.05 3.16 -2.09
CA ASN A 37 1.75 2.91 -2.70
C ASN A 37 0.70 2.47 -1.65
N THR A 38 -0.52 2.99 -1.74
CA THR A 38 -1.65 2.51 -0.94
C THR A 38 -2.22 1.27 -1.60
N VAL A 39 -1.51 0.15 -1.41
CA VAL A 39 -1.78 -1.11 -2.10
C VAL A 39 -1.48 -2.27 -1.16
N LEU A 40 -2.29 -3.31 -1.27
CA LEU A 40 -2.13 -4.57 -0.56
C LEU A 40 -1.94 -5.70 -1.56
N GLN A 41 -1.13 -6.69 -1.21
CA GLN A 41 -1.07 -7.97 -1.90
C GLN A 41 -1.52 -9.04 -0.92
N TYR A 42 -2.48 -9.86 -1.35
CA TYR A 42 -2.97 -10.99 -0.57
C TYR A 42 -2.34 -12.32 -1.00
N ASP A 43 -2.47 -13.32 -0.13
CA ASP A 43 -2.30 -14.73 -0.48
C ASP A 43 -3.31 -15.18 -1.56
N SER A 44 -3.14 -16.41 -2.04
CA SER A 44 -3.99 -17.00 -3.07
C SER A 44 -5.46 -17.11 -2.70
N ASN A 45 -5.84 -16.93 -1.43
CA ASN A 45 -7.21 -17.12 -0.93
C ASN A 45 -7.83 -15.80 -0.43
N TYR A 46 -7.17 -14.66 -0.61
CA TYR A 46 -7.58 -13.35 -0.06
C TYR A 46 -7.76 -13.34 1.46
N GLN A 47 -7.09 -14.26 2.18
CA GLN A 47 -7.23 -14.36 3.64
C GLN A 47 -6.20 -13.49 4.36
N ASN A 48 -4.95 -13.52 3.90
CA ASN A 48 -3.86 -12.81 4.56
C ASN A 48 -3.20 -11.80 3.62
N VAL A 49 -2.91 -10.60 4.12
CA VAL A 49 -2.03 -9.64 3.46
C VAL A 49 -0.59 -10.13 3.58
N ILE A 50 0.04 -10.39 2.44
CA ILE A 50 1.43 -10.88 2.38
C ILE A 50 2.44 -9.76 2.07
N LYS A 51 2.01 -8.69 1.39
CA LYS A 51 2.82 -7.48 1.15
C LYS A 51 1.95 -6.23 1.08
N TRP A 52 2.56 -5.07 1.25
CA TRP A 52 1.94 -3.76 1.07
C TRP A 52 2.95 -2.80 0.45
N GLY A 53 2.49 -1.65 -0.06
CA GLY A 53 3.39 -0.64 -0.62
C GLY A 53 4.07 -1.07 -1.92
N ASN A 54 5.25 -0.51 -2.19
CA ASN A 54 6.05 -0.85 -3.38
C ASN A 54 6.29 -2.38 -3.56
N PRO A 55 6.61 -3.17 -2.52
CA PRO A 55 6.76 -4.63 -2.65
C PRO A 55 5.53 -5.38 -3.22
N ALA A 56 4.32 -4.85 -3.04
CA ALA A 56 3.09 -5.44 -3.58
C ALA A 56 2.88 -5.17 -5.09
N LEU A 57 3.64 -4.24 -5.68
CA LEU A 57 3.64 -3.93 -7.12
C LEU A 57 4.81 -4.58 -7.87
N ALA A 58 5.93 -4.83 -7.18
CA ALA A 58 7.17 -5.31 -7.79
C ALA A 58 7.05 -6.67 -8.52
N GLN A 59 6.03 -7.49 -8.20
CA GLN A 59 5.83 -8.80 -8.86
C GLN A 59 5.24 -8.70 -10.28
N LYS A 60 4.77 -7.53 -10.73
CA LYS A 60 4.06 -7.38 -12.01
C LYS A 60 4.96 -7.56 -13.26
N GLN A 61 6.30 -7.67 -13.12
CA GLN A 61 7.22 -7.45 -14.26
C GLN A 61 8.37 -8.44 -14.46
N SER A 62 8.35 -9.66 -13.91
CA SER A 62 9.25 -10.68 -14.47
C SER A 62 8.77 -11.01 -15.89
N LYS A 63 9.50 -10.56 -16.92
CA LYS A 63 9.25 -10.93 -18.33
C LYS A 63 9.24 -12.47 -18.52
N HIS A 64 9.89 -13.20 -17.61
CA HIS A 64 9.89 -14.66 -17.57
C HIS A 64 8.62 -15.25 -16.92
N ALA A 65 7.99 -14.57 -15.96
CA ALA A 65 6.72 -15.00 -15.36
C ALA A 65 5.54 -14.91 -16.34
N ARG A 66 5.60 -14.02 -17.34
CA ARG A 66 4.57 -13.92 -18.39
C ARG A 66 4.41 -15.19 -19.25
N LYS A 67 5.39 -16.09 -19.25
CA LYS A 67 5.33 -17.37 -19.98
C LYS A 67 4.63 -18.48 -19.22
N ASN A 68 4.54 -18.38 -17.88
CA ASN A 68 3.76 -19.32 -17.07
C ASN A 68 2.40 -18.68 -16.78
N LYS A 69 1.39 -19.10 -17.55
CA LYS A 69 -0.03 -18.80 -17.29
C LYS A 69 -0.52 -19.29 -15.92
N ASP A 70 0.28 -20.12 -15.24
CA ASP A 70 -0.05 -20.77 -13.97
C ASP A 70 0.52 -20.08 -12.73
N LEU A 71 1.25 -18.96 -12.87
CA LEU A 71 1.56 -18.16 -11.69
C LEU A 71 0.29 -17.44 -11.25
N PRO A 72 -0.15 -17.59 -9.99
CA PRO A 72 -1.34 -16.92 -9.50
C PRO A 72 -1.18 -15.43 -9.78
N SER A 73 -2.11 -14.86 -10.54
CA SER A 73 -2.17 -13.42 -10.79
C SER A 73 -2.04 -12.75 -9.43
N SER A 74 -0.95 -11.99 -9.24
CA SER A 74 -0.70 -11.28 -7.99
C SER A 74 -2.01 -10.63 -7.52
N LYS A 75 -2.51 -11.09 -6.37
CA LYS A 75 -3.79 -10.66 -5.77
C LYS A 75 -3.65 -9.29 -5.13
N THR A 76 -3.30 -8.33 -5.97
CA THR A 76 -3.01 -6.95 -5.63
C THR A 76 -4.32 -6.15 -5.61
N VAL A 77 -4.55 -5.41 -4.54
CA VAL A 77 -5.73 -4.57 -4.34
C VAL A 77 -5.28 -3.12 -4.19
N GLU A 78 -5.69 -2.28 -5.14
CA GLU A 78 -5.42 -0.85 -5.20
C GLU A 78 -6.71 -0.05 -4.93
N LEU A 79 -6.60 1.24 -4.58
CA LEU A 79 -7.74 2.16 -4.40
C LEU A 79 -8.76 1.76 -3.33
N PHE A 80 -8.51 0.71 -2.53
CA PHE A 80 -9.45 0.21 -1.52
C PHE A 80 -9.89 1.27 -0.50
N LYS A 81 -9.08 2.31 -0.26
CA LYS A 81 -9.45 3.45 0.58
C LYS A 81 -10.75 4.12 0.14
N LEU A 82 -11.08 4.08 -1.16
CA LEU A 82 -12.33 4.64 -1.68
C LEU A 82 -13.58 3.98 -1.09
N HIS A 83 -13.49 2.75 -0.58
CA HIS A 83 -14.59 2.09 0.14
C HIS A 83 -14.88 2.69 1.51
N LEU A 84 -13.93 3.46 2.08
CA LEU A 84 -14.13 4.18 3.35
C LEU A 84 -14.86 5.52 3.15
N GLY A 85 -14.95 5.99 1.91
CA GLY A 85 -15.65 7.22 1.56
C GLY A 85 -17.13 7.00 1.28
N ASN A 86 -17.91 8.08 1.37
CA ASN A 86 -19.31 8.09 0.96
C ASN A 86 -19.43 8.30 -0.56
N ILE A 87 -18.93 7.33 -1.34
CA ILE A 87 -19.07 7.31 -2.81
C ILE A 87 -20.10 6.28 -3.25
N PRO A 88 -20.83 6.52 -4.36
CA PRO A 88 -21.79 5.58 -4.92
C PRO A 88 -21.17 4.19 -5.16
N GLN A 89 -21.94 3.13 -4.93
CA GLN A 89 -21.43 1.75 -5.01
C GLN A 89 -20.89 1.41 -6.41
N ASN A 90 -21.48 1.97 -7.46
CA ASN A 90 -21.06 1.81 -8.86
C ASN A 90 -19.74 2.54 -9.20
N GLU A 91 -19.28 3.45 -8.34
CA GLU A 91 -18.00 4.17 -8.50
C GLU A 91 -16.88 3.55 -7.64
N LYS A 92 -17.21 2.63 -6.74
CA LYS A 92 -16.22 1.96 -5.90
C LYS A 92 -15.36 1.00 -6.72
N PRO A 93 -14.04 0.95 -6.49
CA PRO A 93 -13.17 0.00 -7.17
C PRO A 93 -13.57 -1.43 -6.79
N PRO A 94 -13.36 -2.41 -7.69
CA PRO A 94 -13.68 -3.81 -7.40
C PRO A 94 -12.84 -4.32 -6.23
N LEU A 95 -13.48 -4.99 -5.28
CA LEU A 95 -12.80 -5.74 -4.24
C LEU A 95 -12.76 -7.23 -4.61
N PRO A 96 -11.77 -7.97 -4.11
CA PRO A 96 -11.78 -9.41 -4.15
C PRO A 96 -13.08 -10.00 -3.60
N ILE A 97 -13.64 -10.98 -4.32
CA ILE A 97 -14.76 -11.79 -3.82
C ILE A 97 -14.14 -12.96 -3.05
N ASN A 98 -14.56 -13.14 -1.80
CA ASN A 98 -14.21 -14.30 -0.98
C ASN A 98 -15.05 -15.52 -1.37
#